data_AF-A0A1B1UK32-F1
#
_entry.id   AF-A0A1B1UK32-F1
#
_cell.length_a   1.000
_cell.length_b   1.000
_cell.length_c   1.000
_cell.angle_alpha   90.00
_cell.angle_beta   90.00
_cell.angle_gamma   90.00
#
_symmetry.space_group_name_H-M   'P 1'
#
loop_
_entity.id
_entity.type
_entity.pdbx_description
1 polymer ?
#
loop_
_entity_poly.entity_id
_entity_poly.type
_entity_poly.pdbx_seq_one_letter_code
_entity_poly.pdbx_strand_id
1 'polypeptide(L)'
;MPVAKDGRSCAAGRMFKENSTCTYELLTSISLERACGQVGERLMEYHQEFFWNDKARIVSGGEIVKVSSLGLREKDGLELIAPLHRH
;
A
#
# COMPACT_ATOMS: atom_id res chain seq x y z
N MET A 1 -15.65 14.97 -5.78
CA MET A 1 -15.19 15.30 -4.41
C MET A 1 -14.55 16.68 -4.43
N PRO A 2 -15.20 17.72 -3.87
CA PRO A 2 -14.49 18.95 -3.52
C PRO A 2 -14.43 19.08 -2.00
N VAL A 3 -13.25 19.27 -1.42
CA VAL A 3 -13.17 19.97 -0.14
C VAL A 3 -12.04 20.99 -0.21
N ALA A 4 -12.44 22.27 -0.21
CA ALA A 4 -11.58 23.34 0.26
C ALA A 4 -12.44 24.52 0.72
N LYS A 5 -12.46 24.72 2.05
CA LYS A 5 -12.20 25.98 2.78
C LYS A 5 -12.14 25.72 4.30
N ASP A 6 -12.85 24.68 4.80
CA ASP A 6 -12.98 24.27 6.22
C ASP A 6 -12.59 22.78 6.49
N GLY A 7 -11.50 22.30 5.90
CA GLY A 7 -11.06 20.92 6.09
C GLY A 7 -10.10 20.48 4.99
N ARG A 8 -9.13 19.63 5.33
CA ARG A 8 -8.18 19.07 4.35
C ARG A 8 -8.80 17.84 3.68
N SER A 9 -8.97 17.88 2.36
CA SER A 9 -9.24 16.65 1.59
C SER A 9 -7.97 16.01 1.06
N CYS A 10 -7.89 14.69 1.19
CA CYS A 10 -6.92 13.87 0.46
C CYS A 10 -7.58 13.35 -0.82
N ALA A 11 -7.21 13.89 -1.98
CA ALA A 11 -7.68 13.43 -3.29
C ALA A 11 -6.73 12.40 -3.96
N ALA A 12 -5.67 12.01 -3.25
CA ALA A 12 -4.59 11.19 -3.81
C ALA A 12 -4.88 9.68 -3.77
N GLY A 13 -4.12 8.92 -4.57
CA GLY A 13 -4.05 7.46 -4.47
C GLY A 13 -3.57 7.02 -3.08
N ARG A 14 -4.06 5.85 -2.63
CA ARG A 14 -3.86 5.39 -1.24
C ARG A 14 -2.64 4.50 -1.02
N MET A 15 -1.98 4.03 -2.09
CA MET A 15 -0.95 2.99 -1.95
C MET A 15 0.05 3.01 -3.10
N PHE A 16 1.33 2.92 -2.77
CA PHE A 16 2.42 2.56 -3.67
C PHE A 16 2.96 1.20 -3.24
N LYS A 17 3.25 0.31 -4.20
CA LYS A 17 3.89 -0.98 -3.94
C LYS A 17 5.31 -0.92 -4.47
N GLU A 18 6.27 -1.49 -3.74
CA GLU A 18 7.68 -1.56 -4.12
C GLU A 18 7.89 -2.14 -5.53
N ASN A 19 7.10 -3.14 -5.92
CA ASN A 19 7.18 -3.78 -7.25
C ASN A 19 6.45 -3.03 -8.38
N SER A 20 6.10 -1.76 -8.20
CA SER A 20 5.46 -0.94 -9.24
C SER A 20 6.52 -0.35 -10.19
N THR A 21 7.25 -1.20 -10.92
CA THR A 21 8.43 -0.82 -11.70
C THR A 21 8.19 0.36 -12.63
N CYS A 22 7.12 0.32 -13.44
CA CYS A 22 6.77 1.40 -14.36
C CYS A 22 6.52 2.74 -13.63
N THR A 23 5.88 2.70 -12.46
CA THR A 23 5.63 3.89 -11.65
C THR A 23 6.93 4.50 -11.14
N TYR A 24 7.86 3.69 -10.65
CA TYR A 24 9.13 4.19 -10.16
C TYR A 24 10.03 4.69 -11.28
N GLU A 25 10.11 3.99 -12.42
CA GLU A 25 10.82 4.47 -13.60
C GLU A 25 10.33 5.86 -14.03
N LEU A 26 9.00 6.06 -14.06
CA LEU A 26 8.42 7.36 -14.37
C LEU A 26 8.78 8.42 -13.32
N LEU A 27 8.61 8.12 -12.03
CA LEU A 27 8.86 9.08 -10.95
C LEU A 27 10.34 9.46 -10.79
N THR A 28 11.25 8.55 -11.15
CA THR A 28 12.69 8.79 -11.19
C THR A 28 13.06 9.81 -12.28
N SER A 29 12.29 9.90 -13.37
CA SER A 29 12.47 10.94 -14.38
C SER A 29 12.02 12.35 -13.95
N ILE A 30 11.32 12.47 -12.81
CA ILE A 30 10.76 13.73 -12.31
C ILE A 30 11.64 14.28 -11.18
N SER A 31 11.99 15.57 -11.28
CA SER A 31 12.62 16.33 -10.22
C SER A 31 11.64 17.36 -9.64
N LEU A 32 11.67 17.56 -8.32
CA LEU A 32 10.88 18.59 -7.64
C LEU A 32 11.81 19.75 -7.26
N GLU A 33 11.43 20.99 -7.55
CA GLU A 33 12.27 22.18 -7.28
C GLU A 33 12.73 22.33 -5.81
N ARG A 34 11.98 21.73 -4.87
CA ARG A 34 12.29 21.73 -3.44
C ARG A 34 12.97 20.44 -2.95
N ALA A 35 13.12 19.43 -3.80
CA ALA A 35 13.79 18.19 -3.46
C ALA A 35 15.22 18.23 -4.01
N CYS A 36 16.23 18.06 -3.15
CA CYS A 36 17.55 17.65 -3.62
C CYS A 36 17.48 16.17 -4.01
N GLY A 37 17.13 15.88 -5.26
CA GLY A 37 17.10 14.51 -5.82
C GLY A 37 15.85 14.19 -6.63
N GLN A 38 15.85 13.01 -7.27
CA GLN A 38 14.74 12.51 -8.07
C GLN A 38 13.61 11.99 -7.15
N VAL A 39 12.35 12.15 -7.59
CA VAL A 39 11.19 11.82 -6.75
C VAL A 39 11.10 10.32 -6.48
N GLY A 40 11.41 9.49 -7.48
CA GLY A 40 11.40 8.04 -7.37
C GLY A 40 12.38 7.51 -6.31
N GLU A 41 13.62 8.00 -6.32
CA GLU A 41 14.67 7.60 -5.37
C GLU A 41 14.28 7.92 -3.92
N ARG A 42 13.80 9.15 -3.68
CA ARG A 42 13.35 9.57 -2.34
C ARG A 42 12.14 8.81 -1.83
N LEU A 43 11.20 8.49 -2.71
CA LEU A 43 10.05 7.67 -2.33
C LEU A 43 10.50 6.27 -1.88
N MET A 44 11.55 5.74 -2.52
CA MET A 44 12.12 4.44 -2.17
C MET A 44 12.88 4.47 -0.84
N GLU A 45 13.70 5.50 -0.62
CA GLU A 45 14.36 5.74 0.67
C GLU A 45 13.34 5.82 1.80
N TYR A 46 12.26 6.58 1.61
CA TYR A 46 11.18 6.69 2.58
C TYR A 46 10.47 5.35 2.84
N HIS A 47 10.22 4.56 1.80
CA HIS A 47 9.62 3.23 1.95
C HIS A 47 10.51 2.27 2.76
N GLN A 48 11.83 2.35 2.60
CA GLN A 48 12.78 1.52 3.34
C GLN A 48 12.94 1.96 4.79
N GLU A 49 12.93 3.26 5.06
CA GLU A 49 13.04 3.81 6.41
C GLU A 49 11.80 3.52 7.27
N PHE A 50 10.61 3.53 6.66
CA PHE A 50 9.34 3.35 7.36
C PHE A 50 8.61 2.09 6.91
N PHE A 51 9.05 0.94 7.43
CA PHE A 51 8.34 -0.32 7.19
C PHE A 51 6.93 -0.28 7.80
N TRP A 52 5.91 -0.48 6.98
CA TRP A 52 4.51 -0.46 7.43
C TRP A 52 4.15 -1.76 8.13
N ASN A 53 4.22 -1.76 9.46
CA ASN A 53 3.64 -2.80 10.29
C ASN A 53 2.42 -2.27 11.05
N ASP A 54 1.24 -2.59 10.54
CA ASP A 54 -0.03 -2.16 11.13
C ASP A 54 -0.38 -3.01 12.35
N LYS A 55 -0.18 -2.43 13.55
CA LYS A 55 -0.43 -3.11 14.84
C LYS A 55 -1.91 -3.35 15.13
N ALA A 56 -2.80 -2.58 14.52
CA ALA A 56 -4.24 -2.67 14.74
C ALA A 56 -4.98 -2.85 13.40
N ARG A 57 -4.46 -3.76 12.56
CA ARG A 57 -4.93 -4.00 11.20
C ARG A 57 -6.43 -4.26 11.09
N ILE A 58 -6.98 -5.02 12.04
CA ILE A 58 -8.42 -5.32 12.14
C ILE A 58 -8.83 -5.09 13.59
N VAL A 59 -9.85 -4.26 13.80
CA VAL A 59 -10.48 -4.00 15.09
C VAL A 59 -11.96 -4.36 14.99
N SER A 60 -12.48 -5.11 15.95
CA SER A 60 -13.89 -5.50 16.01
C SER A 60 -14.38 -5.37 17.44
N GLY A 61 -15.51 -4.67 17.64
CA GLY A 61 -16.06 -4.44 18.98
C GLY A 61 -15.13 -3.67 19.93
N GLY A 62 -14.19 -2.88 19.40
CA GLY A 62 -13.20 -2.16 20.18
C GLY A 62 -11.90 -2.93 20.46
N GLU A 63 -11.84 -4.22 20.12
CA GLU A 63 -10.69 -5.07 20.37
C GLU A 63 -9.91 -5.38 19.09
N ILE A 64 -8.58 -5.52 19.21
CA ILE A 64 -7.72 -5.91 18.09
C ILE A 64 -7.93 -7.39 17.79
N VAL A 65 -8.29 -7.71 16.55
CA VAL A 65 -8.47 -9.09 16.09
C VAL A 65 -7.11 -9.71 15.77
N LYS A 66 -6.86 -10.94 16.26
CA LYS A 66 -5.63 -11.68 15.96
C LYS A 66 -5.61 -12.10 14.49
N VAL A 67 -4.72 -11.49 13.71
CA VAL A 67 -4.55 -11.72 12.26
C VAL A 67 -3.20 -12.33 11.90
N SER A 68 -2.64 -13.14 12.80
CA SER A 68 -1.35 -13.84 12.55
C SER A 68 -1.45 -14.91 11.45
N SER A 69 -2.66 -15.29 11.06
CA SER A 69 -2.95 -16.16 9.91
C SER A 69 -4.13 -15.59 9.14
N LEU A 70 -4.31 -16.04 7.89
CA LEU A 70 -5.41 -15.59 7.02
C LEU A 70 -6.79 -16.10 7.46
N GLY A 71 -6.86 -17.02 8.44
CA GLY A 71 -8.12 -17.61 8.91
C GLY A 71 -8.84 -18.50 7.88
N LEU A 72 -8.17 -18.87 6.79
CA LEU A 72 -8.73 -19.74 5.75
C LEU A 72 -8.89 -21.16 6.27
N ARG A 73 -10.02 -21.79 5.93
CA ARG A 73 -10.19 -23.24 6.06
C ARG A 73 -9.51 -23.91 4.87
N GLU A 74 -9.25 -25.21 5.01
CA GLU A 74 -8.65 -26.02 3.94
C GLU A 74 -9.41 -25.91 2.61
N LYS A 75 -10.75 -25.95 2.67
CA LYS A 75 -11.62 -25.73 1.51
C LYS A 75 -11.38 -24.38 0.84
N ASP A 76 -11.26 -23.31 1.64
CA ASP A 76 -11.06 -21.94 1.11
C ASP A 76 -9.69 -21.86 0.40
N GLY A 77 -8.68 -22.60 0.88
CA GLY A 77 -7.38 -22.75 0.22
C GLY A 77 -7.47 -23.44 -1.14
N LEU A 78 -8.23 -24.54 -1.24
CA LEU A 78 -8.47 -25.24 -2.52
C LEU A 78 -9.23 -24.35 -3.52
N GLU A 79 -10.22 -23.60 -3.06
CA GLU A 79 -10.94 -22.63 -3.89
C GLU A 79 -10.03 -21.49 -4.39
N LEU A 80 -9.10 -21.03 -3.55
CA LEU A 80 -8.16 -19.97 -3.90
C LEU A 80 -7.17 -20.40 -4.99
N ILE A 81 -6.72 -21.66 -4.99
CA ILE A 81 -5.77 -22.19 -5.98
C ILE A 81 -6.44 -22.76 -7.23
N ALA A 82 -7.75 -23.04 -7.19
CA ALA A 82 -8.46 -23.64 -8.31
C ALA A 82 -8.34 -22.84 -9.63
N PRO A 83 -8.35 -21.49 -9.64
CA PRO A 83 -8.11 -20.72 -10.86
C PRO A 83 -6.70 -20.89 -11.44
N LEU A 84 -5.70 -21.21 -10.61
CA LEU A 84 -4.30 -21.38 -11.04
C LEU A 84 -4.04 -22.72 -11.75
N HIS A 85 -4.94 -23.69 -11.58
CA HIS A 85 -4.83 -25.02 -12.19
C HIS A 85 -5.78 -25.23 -13.38
N ARG A 86 -6.52 -24.20 -13.80
CA ARG A 86 -7.38 -24.22 -15.00
C ARG A 86 -6.63 -23.77 -16.25
N HIS A 87 -5.48 -24.36 -16.49
CA HIS A 87 -4.74 -24.25 -17.75
C HIS A 87 -4.88 -25.55 -18.53
#